data_AF-A0A9X2GBR4-F1
#
_entry.id   AF-A0A9X2GBR4-F1
#
_cell.length_a   1.000
_cell.length_b   1.000
_cell.length_c   1.000
_cell.angle_alpha   90.00
_cell.angle_beta   90.00
_cell.angle_gamma   90.00
#
_symmetry.space_group_name_H-M   'P 1'
#
loop_
_entity.id
_entity.type
_entity.pdbx_description
1 polymer ?
#
loop_
_entity_poly.entity_id
_entity_poly.type
_entity_poly.pdbx_seq_one_letter_code
_entity_poly.pdbx_strand_id
1 'polypeptide(L)'
;MSGHLRPLLTAVGGSLGGERLRLVLRAYEVADRWHSGRFRRDGSPYITHPVAVAVIVAEMDLDHELVCAALLHDVLTDTACTEEALAAEFGEPITNLLRGMRMLDSVERRPPEWPVSTDERVLTLKLADRLHNQRTISGLPEARQRVNSQENLDVVAPVARRLGLTEVEEELRRLAMANLSGLGGARTLFGAITAGASMLPAAARPRWLEEWLGELLTLPGGRARLRFALWLLAGMPRMALTLRRQAALTRGGRAAVRDRRTAPAGRAAAAGRAATRCLRWVVRSDLRTWALLAPLLGWLVLDAAAERVTDAVVIVITVPPVLAAAVHAIRARIGDGDGRG
;
A
#
# COMPACT_ATOMS: atom_id res chain seq x y z
N MET A 1 -10.34 17.42 30.36
CA MET A 1 -9.30 16.42 30.02
C MET A 1 -9.47 16.05 28.57
N SER A 2 -8.47 16.30 27.73
CA SER A 2 -8.50 15.98 26.29
C SER A 2 -8.78 14.49 26.06
N GLY A 3 -9.62 14.16 25.08
CA GLY A 3 -10.04 12.77 24.81
C GLY A 3 -8.89 11.79 24.49
N HIS A 4 -7.71 12.32 24.17
CA HIS A 4 -6.51 11.56 23.85
C HIS A 4 -5.89 10.82 25.03
N LEU A 5 -6.13 11.26 26.27
CA LEU A 5 -5.52 10.66 27.46
C LEU A 5 -6.22 9.35 27.90
N ARG A 6 -7.47 9.14 27.47
CA ARG A 6 -8.29 8.00 27.89
C ARG A 6 -7.63 6.64 27.65
N PRO A 7 -7.04 6.33 26.48
CA PRO A 7 -6.37 5.05 26.25
C PRO A 7 -5.24 4.79 27.24
N LEU A 8 -4.45 5.81 27.58
CA LEU A 8 -3.37 5.69 28.56
C LEU A 8 -3.92 5.42 29.97
N LEU A 9 -4.97 6.11 30.39
CA LEU A 9 -5.60 5.86 31.68
C LEU A 9 -6.20 4.46 31.78
N THR A 10 -6.71 3.93 30.67
CA THR A 10 -7.18 2.54 30.59
C THR A 10 -6.01 1.56 30.70
N ALA A 11 -4.92 1.78 29.96
CA ALA A 11 -3.73 0.92 29.98
C ALA A 11 -3.05 0.90 31.36
N VAL A 12 -3.02 2.06 32.03
CA VAL A 12 -2.47 2.25 33.37
C VAL A 12 -3.49 1.89 34.47
N GLY A 13 -4.66 1.35 34.11
CA GLY A 13 -5.84 1.21 34.95
C GLY A 13 -5.58 0.67 36.36
N GLY A 14 -5.83 1.51 37.38
CA GLY A 14 -5.82 1.18 38.82
C GLY A 14 -4.50 0.69 39.42
N SER A 15 -3.52 0.35 38.59
CA SER A 15 -2.28 -0.32 38.97
C SER A 15 -1.23 0.67 39.49
N LEU A 16 -1.37 1.95 39.18
CA LEU A 16 -0.57 3.02 39.78
C LEU A 16 -1.25 3.61 41.03
N GLY A 17 -0.48 3.74 42.11
CA GLY A 17 -0.87 4.53 43.28
C GLY A 17 -1.11 6.00 42.91
N GLY A 18 -1.90 6.70 43.73
CA GLY A 18 -2.37 8.05 43.41
C GLY A 18 -1.26 9.07 43.13
N GLU A 19 -0.10 8.95 43.76
CA GLU A 19 1.05 9.82 43.51
C GLU A 19 1.68 9.57 42.14
N ARG A 20 1.91 8.30 41.78
CA ARG A 20 2.46 7.91 40.47
C ARG A 20 1.52 8.31 39.33
N LEU A 21 0.21 8.14 39.53
CA LEU A 21 -0.79 8.59 38.56
C LEU A 21 -0.76 10.12 38.37
N ARG A 22 -0.63 10.89 39.46
CA ARG A 22 -0.48 12.35 39.36
C ARG A 22 0.76 12.75 38.56
N LEU A 23 1.87 12.03 38.74
CA LEU A 23 3.09 12.30 37.97
C LEU A 23 2.89 12.04 36.47
N VAL A 24 2.22 10.95 36.09
CA VAL A 24 1.88 10.64 34.69
C VAL A 24 0.93 11.70 34.10
N LEU A 25 -0.10 12.10 34.85
CA LEU A 25 -1.00 13.18 34.43
C LEU A 25 -0.23 14.50 34.23
N ARG A 26 0.73 14.78 35.11
CA ARG A 26 1.56 15.98 34.99
C ARG A 26 2.47 15.93 33.77
N ALA A 27 3.10 14.78 33.48
CA ALA A 27 3.89 14.57 32.28
C ALA A 27 3.07 14.79 31.01
N TYR A 28 1.83 14.30 30.99
CA TYR A 28 0.90 14.55 29.89
C TYR A 28 0.61 16.04 29.69
N GLU A 29 0.30 16.77 30.76
CA GLU A 29 0.05 18.22 30.67
C GLU A 29 1.27 18.99 30.18
N VAL A 30 2.48 18.63 30.64
CA VAL A 30 3.72 19.25 30.20
C VAL A 30 3.96 18.98 28.71
N ALA A 31 3.83 17.74 28.27
CA ALA A 31 3.97 17.37 26.86
C ALA A 31 2.96 18.09 25.96
N ASP A 32 1.69 18.15 26.37
CA ASP A 32 0.63 18.83 25.61
C ASP A 32 0.89 20.34 25.50
N ARG A 33 1.37 20.96 26.60
CA ARG A 33 1.75 22.39 26.58
C ARG A 33 2.93 22.66 25.66
N TRP A 34 4.01 21.89 25.76
CA TRP A 34 5.24 22.11 24.98
C TRP A 34 5.05 21.81 23.48
N HIS A 35 4.19 20.86 23.15
CA HIS A 35 3.83 20.55 21.76
C HIS A 35 2.56 21.27 21.29
N SER A 36 2.05 22.25 22.06
CA SER A 36 0.87 23.02 21.69
C SER A 36 1.06 23.72 20.35
N GLY A 37 0.04 23.64 19.49
CA GLY A 37 0.10 24.16 18.12
C GLY A 37 0.91 23.33 17.13
N ARG A 38 1.51 22.20 17.55
CA ARG A 38 2.15 21.23 16.64
C ARG A 38 1.19 20.11 16.27
N PHE A 39 1.34 19.65 15.02
CA PHE A 39 0.49 18.62 14.43
C PHE A 39 1.34 17.51 13.79
N ARG A 40 0.81 16.29 13.80
CA ARG A 40 1.33 15.16 13.03
C ARG A 40 1.02 15.38 11.53
N ARG A 41 1.63 14.56 10.67
CA ARG A 41 1.45 14.67 9.20
C ARG A 41 0.03 14.35 8.72
N ASP A 42 -0.74 13.62 9.51
CA ASP A 42 -2.14 13.34 9.27
C ASP A 42 -3.09 14.45 9.79
N GLY A 43 -2.53 15.51 10.40
CA GLY A 43 -3.27 16.64 10.95
C GLY A 43 -3.75 16.45 12.40
N SER A 44 -3.46 15.31 13.04
CA SER A 44 -3.79 15.11 14.45
C SER A 44 -2.87 15.94 15.38
N PRO A 45 -3.31 16.35 16.59
CA PRO A 45 -2.46 17.03 17.56
C PRO A 45 -1.21 16.20 17.89
N TYR A 46 -0.04 16.83 18.01
CA TYR A 46 1.22 16.10 18.21
C TYR A 46 1.22 15.19 19.45
N ILE A 47 0.53 15.61 20.52
CA ILE A 47 0.39 14.86 21.78
C ILE A 47 -0.14 13.42 21.58
N THR A 48 -0.84 13.14 20.48
CA THR A 48 -1.31 11.79 20.14
C THR A 48 -0.17 10.79 20.01
N HIS A 49 1.00 11.22 19.53
CA HIS A 49 2.17 10.35 19.39
C HIS A 49 2.80 9.98 20.75
N PRO A 50 3.23 10.94 21.61
CA PRO A 50 3.75 10.60 22.93
C PRO A 50 2.78 9.77 23.77
N VAL A 51 1.46 10.04 23.68
CA VAL A 51 0.46 9.20 24.36
C VAL A 51 0.44 7.78 23.83
N ALA A 52 0.50 7.58 22.52
CA ALA A 52 0.52 6.23 21.94
C ALA A 52 1.81 5.47 22.29
N VAL A 53 2.96 6.16 22.36
CA VAL A 53 4.21 5.58 22.86
C VAL A 53 4.08 5.19 24.33
N ALA A 54 3.49 6.06 25.15
CA ALA A 54 3.25 5.80 26.57
C ALA A 54 2.30 4.62 26.82
N VAL A 55 1.28 4.44 25.96
CA VAL A 55 0.39 3.26 25.99
C VAL A 55 1.18 1.99 25.69
N ILE A 56 2.00 1.99 24.63
CA ILE A 56 2.86 0.85 24.28
C ILE A 56 3.78 0.50 25.46
N VAL A 57 4.43 1.50 26.08
CA VAL A 57 5.27 1.27 27.25
C VAL A 57 4.49 0.66 28.41
N ALA A 58 3.31 1.22 28.72
CA ALA A 58 2.45 0.71 29.80
C ALA A 58 1.98 -0.73 29.57
N GLU A 59 1.88 -1.18 28.32
CA GLU A 59 1.57 -2.56 27.94
C GLU A 59 2.76 -3.51 28.08
N MET A 60 4.01 -3.03 27.93
CA MET A 60 5.23 -3.86 28.03
C MET A 60 5.67 -4.10 29.47
N ASP A 61 5.71 -3.04 30.28
CA ASP A 61 6.09 -3.09 31.70
C ASP A 61 5.57 -1.83 32.40
N LEU A 62 4.85 -1.98 33.51
CA LEU A 62 4.21 -0.85 34.19
C LEU A 62 5.20 -0.09 35.08
N ASP A 63 6.13 0.61 34.44
CA ASP A 63 7.01 1.56 35.09
C ASP A 63 6.54 3.00 34.83
N HIS A 64 5.97 3.63 35.85
CA HIS A 64 5.47 5.00 35.78
C HIS A 64 6.51 6.04 35.35
N GLU A 65 7.79 5.87 35.70
CA GLU A 65 8.85 6.78 35.28
C GLU A 65 9.10 6.63 33.77
N LEU A 66 9.07 5.41 33.25
CA LEU A 66 9.21 5.12 31.82
C LEU A 66 8.00 5.62 31.03
N VAL A 67 6.79 5.51 31.59
CA VAL A 67 5.56 6.10 31.02
C VAL A 67 5.65 7.63 30.99
N CYS A 68 6.17 8.26 32.05
CA CYS A 68 6.42 9.71 32.05
C CYS A 68 7.47 10.09 30.99
N ALA A 69 8.57 9.35 30.90
CA ALA A 69 9.59 9.57 29.88
C ALA A 69 9.02 9.39 28.47
N ALA A 70 8.12 8.43 28.25
CA ALA A 70 7.44 8.24 26.96
C ALA A 70 6.58 9.44 26.55
N LEU A 71 5.87 10.05 27.49
CA LEU A 71 5.11 11.27 27.25
C LEU A 71 6.02 12.47 26.92
N LEU A 72 7.24 12.48 27.47
CA LEU A 72 8.16 13.61 27.40
C LEU A 72 9.30 13.44 26.37
N HIS A 73 9.41 12.28 25.71
CA HIS A 73 10.62 11.89 24.96
C HIS A 73 11.02 12.88 23.85
N ASP A 74 10.04 13.49 23.19
CA ASP A 74 10.27 14.51 22.17
C ASP A 74 10.36 15.93 22.74
N VAL A 75 9.96 16.18 23.99
CA VAL A 75 9.94 17.53 24.56
C VAL A 75 11.36 18.12 24.58
N LEU A 76 12.34 17.34 25.02
CA LEU A 76 13.74 17.78 25.10
C LEU A 76 14.41 17.94 23.72
N THR A 77 13.97 17.16 22.73
CA THR A 77 14.59 17.14 21.39
C THR A 77 13.97 18.17 20.47
N ASP A 78 12.66 18.37 20.56
CA ASP A 78 11.88 19.14 19.58
C ASP A 78 11.47 20.54 20.05
N THR A 79 11.67 20.87 21.33
CA THR A 79 11.21 22.14 21.92
C THR A 79 12.34 22.91 22.61
N ALA A 80 12.04 24.12 23.10
CA ALA A 80 13.01 24.94 23.84
C ALA A 80 13.12 24.56 25.34
N CYS A 81 12.49 23.46 25.76
CA CYS A 81 12.59 22.96 27.13
C CYS A 81 14.03 22.53 27.44
N THR A 82 14.51 22.81 28.65
CA THR A 82 15.87 22.45 29.08
C THR A 82 15.87 21.24 30.00
N GLU A 83 17.01 20.54 30.10
CA GLU A 83 17.15 19.42 31.02
C GLU A 83 16.94 19.84 32.48
N GLU A 84 17.40 21.04 32.86
CA GLU A 84 17.26 21.57 34.22
C GLU A 84 15.79 21.81 34.59
N ALA A 85 14.98 22.27 33.63
CA ALA A 85 13.54 22.46 33.83
C ALA A 85 12.83 21.12 34.06
N LEU A 86 13.19 20.09 33.28
CA LEU A 86 12.64 18.74 33.43
C LEU A 86 13.11 18.07 34.73
N ALA A 87 14.37 18.24 35.11
CA ALA A 87 14.91 17.74 36.38
C ALA A 87 14.22 18.37 37.59
N ALA A 88 13.94 19.67 37.54
CA ALA A 88 13.22 20.37 38.60
C ALA A 88 11.76 19.91 38.74
N GLU A 89 11.11 19.52 37.64
CA GLU A 89 9.69 19.15 37.64
C GLU A 89 9.44 17.64 37.83
N PHE A 90 10.30 16.78 37.30
CA PHE A 90 10.13 15.32 37.26
C PHE A 90 11.24 14.53 37.95
N GLY A 91 12.32 15.19 38.36
CA GLY A 91 13.46 14.57 39.01
C GLY A 91 14.48 13.95 38.05
N GLU A 92 15.60 13.53 38.63
CA GLU A 92 16.73 12.93 37.90
C GLU A 92 16.39 11.60 37.21
N PRO A 93 15.61 10.65 37.79
CA PRO A 93 15.35 9.38 37.13
C PRO A 93 14.73 9.53 35.73
N ILE A 94 13.69 10.35 35.61
CA ILE A 94 13.01 10.61 34.32
C ILE A 94 13.93 11.41 33.39
N THR A 95 14.63 12.41 33.92
CA THR A 95 15.52 13.26 33.11
C THR A 95 16.68 12.47 32.51
N ASN A 96 17.22 11.50 33.25
CA ASN A 96 18.27 10.60 32.76
C ASN A 96 17.79 9.73 31.59
N LEU A 97 16.54 9.25 31.62
CA LEU A 97 15.95 8.51 30.50
C LEU A 97 15.85 9.39 29.24
N LEU A 98 15.38 10.63 29.41
CA LEU A 98 15.22 11.59 28.31
C LEU A 98 16.57 11.98 27.71
N ARG A 99 17.59 12.19 28.56
CA ARG A 99 18.97 12.42 28.11
C ARG A 99 19.50 11.23 27.32
N GLY A 100 19.28 10.00 27.81
CA GLY A 100 19.64 8.77 27.12
C GLY A 100 19.00 8.67 25.73
N MET A 101 17.71 9.00 25.61
CA MET A 101 17.02 9.03 24.32
C MET A 101 17.65 10.02 23.33
N ARG A 102 17.88 11.26 23.77
CA ARG A 102 18.51 12.30 22.93
C ARG A 102 19.90 11.88 22.45
N MET A 103 20.69 11.23 23.31
CA MET A 103 22.00 10.71 22.94
C MET A 103 21.90 9.64 21.85
N LEU A 104 20.97 8.69 21.97
CA LEU A 104 20.74 7.65 20.96
C LEU A 104 20.37 8.24 19.59
N ASP A 105 19.60 9.34 19.56
CA ASP A 105 19.20 10.00 18.31
C ASP A 105 20.32 10.84 17.67
N SER A 106 21.30 11.29 18.45
CA SER A 106 22.42 12.11 17.95
C SER A 106 23.53 11.34 17.20
N VAL A 107 23.57 10.00 17.32
CA VAL A 107 24.61 9.16 16.70
C VAL A 107 24.25 8.83 15.25
N GLU A 108 24.36 9.82 14.37
CA GLU A 108 23.96 9.72 12.96
C GLU A 108 24.83 8.81 12.04
N ARG A 109 25.83 8.04 12.53
CA ARG A 109 26.70 7.23 11.62
C ARG A 109 27.20 5.87 12.17
N ARG A 110 26.48 4.80 11.77
CA ARG A 110 26.88 3.41 11.37
C ARG A 110 26.91 2.21 12.39
N PRO A 111 26.63 0.95 11.88
CA PRO A 111 26.37 -0.32 12.61
C PRO A 111 27.66 -1.18 12.81
N PRO A 112 27.74 -2.31 13.59
CA PRO A 112 26.78 -3.43 13.77
C PRO A 112 26.46 -3.82 15.22
N GLU A 113 26.84 -3.01 16.19
CA GLU A 113 26.51 -3.23 17.59
C GLU A 113 25.86 -1.96 18.09
N TRP A 114 24.54 -2.00 18.26
CA TRP A 114 23.89 -1.10 19.20
C TRP A 114 24.25 -1.60 20.61
N PRO A 115 25.19 -0.95 21.34
CA PRO A 115 24.97 -0.80 22.77
C PRO A 115 25.69 0.44 23.35
N VAL A 116 25.00 1.56 23.60
CA VAL A 116 25.44 2.52 24.64
C VAL A 116 24.23 3.24 25.27
N SER A 117 23.25 2.45 25.72
CA SER A 117 22.61 2.75 27.00
C SER A 117 22.81 1.49 27.82
N THR A 118 23.46 1.60 28.99
CA THR A 118 23.44 0.52 29.99
C THR A 118 22.05 0.31 30.58
N ASP A 119 21.13 1.25 30.32
CA ASP A 119 19.76 1.20 30.79
C ASP A 119 18.83 0.64 29.69
N GLU A 120 18.35 -0.58 29.94
CA GLU A 120 17.35 -1.28 29.12
C GLU A 120 16.04 -0.51 28.99
N ARG A 121 15.73 0.39 29.94
CA ARG A 121 14.54 1.25 29.90
C ARG A 121 14.61 2.25 28.75
N VAL A 122 15.78 2.86 28.51
CA VAL A 122 15.97 3.79 27.37
C VAL A 122 15.78 3.06 26.04
N LEU A 123 16.29 1.82 25.95
CA LEU A 123 16.11 1.00 24.75
C LEU A 123 14.64 0.61 24.56
N THR A 124 13.96 0.21 25.62
CA THR A 124 12.52 -0.11 25.63
C THR A 124 11.71 1.08 25.14
N LEU A 125 12.01 2.28 25.64
CA LEU A 125 11.38 3.51 25.18
C LEU A 125 11.63 3.77 23.69
N LYS A 126 12.86 3.56 23.21
CA LYS A 126 13.18 3.73 21.78
C LYS A 126 12.45 2.72 20.90
N LEU A 127 12.29 1.49 21.36
CA LEU A 127 11.52 0.46 20.66
C LEU A 127 10.05 0.82 20.57
N ALA A 128 9.46 1.34 21.66
CA ALA A 128 8.08 1.82 21.67
C ALA A 128 7.86 2.98 20.67
N ASP A 129 8.77 3.96 20.64
CA ASP A 129 8.80 5.05 19.66
C ASP A 129 8.86 4.49 18.22
N ARG A 130 9.83 3.61 17.94
CA ARG A 130 9.99 2.98 16.62
C ARG A 130 8.77 2.16 16.20
N LEU A 131 8.14 1.43 17.11
CA LEU A 131 6.92 0.67 16.82
C LEU A 131 5.76 1.58 16.43
N HIS A 132 5.52 2.66 17.19
CA HIS A 132 4.48 3.61 16.85
C HIS A 132 4.76 4.30 15.50
N ASN A 133 6.00 4.68 15.24
CA ASN A 133 6.41 5.28 13.96
C ASN A 133 6.21 4.30 12.80
N GLN A 134 6.44 3.00 13.01
CA GLN A 134 6.18 1.97 12.03
C GLN A 134 4.67 1.76 11.79
N ARG A 135 3.84 1.80 12.83
CA ARG A 135 2.36 1.74 12.73
C ARG A 135 1.79 2.93 11.94
N THR A 136 2.44 4.10 12.02
CA THR A 136 2.02 5.35 11.37
C THR A 136 2.88 5.74 10.14
N ILE A 137 3.64 4.78 9.60
CA ILE A 137 4.66 5.02 8.55
C ILE A 137 4.11 5.60 7.25
N SER A 138 2.81 5.42 6.98
CA SER A 138 2.12 5.93 5.79
C SER A 138 2.20 7.46 5.64
N GLY A 139 2.44 8.20 6.74
CA GLY A 139 2.69 9.65 6.69
C GLY A 139 4.05 10.07 6.11
N LEU A 140 4.99 9.15 5.91
CA LEU A 140 6.31 9.44 5.33
C LEU A 140 6.34 9.29 3.79
N PRO A 141 7.26 9.96 3.05
CA PRO A 141 7.50 9.64 1.65
C PRO A 141 7.99 8.21 1.46
N GLU A 142 7.60 7.52 0.37
CA GLU A 142 7.90 6.10 0.13
C GLU A 142 9.39 5.76 0.29
N ALA A 143 10.29 6.63 -0.19
CA ALA A 143 11.74 6.44 -0.01
C ALA A 143 12.13 6.37 1.47
N ARG A 144 11.60 7.27 2.32
CA ARG A 144 11.82 7.23 3.77
C ARG A 144 11.10 6.06 4.43
N GLN A 145 9.90 5.71 3.98
CA GLN A 145 9.20 4.52 4.48
C GLN A 145 10.06 3.26 4.27
N ARG A 146 10.68 3.13 3.09
CA ARG A 146 11.58 2.01 2.76
C ARG A 146 12.82 2.02 3.63
N VAL A 147 13.50 3.16 3.78
CA VAL A 147 14.68 3.29 4.65
C VAL A 147 14.34 2.92 6.09
N ASN A 148 13.30 3.52 6.68
CA ASN A 148 12.89 3.26 8.06
C ASN A 148 12.44 1.81 8.27
N SER A 149 11.70 1.23 7.32
CA SER A 149 11.30 -0.19 7.41
C SER A 149 12.49 -1.13 7.28
N GLN A 150 13.47 -0.81 6.44
CA GLN A 150 14.68 -1.60 6.31
C GLN A 150 15.52 -1.52 7.58
N GLU A 151 15.72 -0.32 8.13
CA GLU A 151 16.40 -0.11 9.41
C GLU A 151 15.69 -0.85 10.57
N ASN A 152 14.35 -0.83 10.57
CA ASN A 152 13.57 -1.54 11.58
C ASN A 152 13.77 -3.07 11.50
N LEU A 153 13.98 -3.64 10.31
CA LEU A 153 14.29 -5.06 10.15
C LEU A 153 15.74 -5.40 10.51
N ASP A 154 16.67 -4.54 10.12
CA ASP A 154 18.10 -4.83 10.21
C ASP A 154 18.67 -4.55 11.61
N VAL A 155 18.10 -3.58 12.32
CA VAL A 155 18.64 -3.08 13.60
C VAL A 155 17.62 -3.18 14.73
N VAL A 156 16.45 -2.56 14.57
CA VAL A 156 15.52 -2.33 15.69
C VAL A 156 14.85 -3.62 16.17
N ALA A 157 14.33 -4.45 15.26
CA ALA A 157 13.72 -5.72 15.62
C ALA A 157 14.70 -6.69 16.32
N PRO A 158 15.96 -6.85 15.86
CA PRO A 158 16.97 -7.60 16.60
C PRO A 158 17.22 -7.09 18.03
N VAL A 159 17.12 -5.79 18.28
CA VAL A 159 17.27 -5.22 19.64
C VAL A 159 16.07 -5.59 20.51
N ALA A 160 14.84 -5.48 20.00
CA ALA A 160 13.63 -5.93 20.72
C ALA A 160 13.74 -7.38 21.16
N ARG A 161 14.24 -8.26 20.27
CA ARG A 161 14.48 -9.67 20.59
C ARG A 161 15.48 -9.86 21.74
N ARG A 162 16.57 -9.10 21.76
CA ARG A 162 17.60 -9.21 22.81
C ARG A 162 17.06 -8.82 24.19
N LEU A 163 16.10 -7.90 24.22
CA LEU A 163 15.41 -7.46 25.45
C LEU A 163 14.21 -8.33 25.83
N GLY A 164 13.94 -9.42 25.09
CA GLY A 164 12.80 -10.30 25.36
C GLY A 164 11.43 -9.72 24.98
N LEU A 165 11.39 -8.61 24.25
CA LEU A 165 10.16 -7.94 23.81
C LEU A 165 9.62 -8.56 22.51
N THR A 166 9.22 -9.84 22.60
CA THR A 166 8.84 -10.67 21.44
C THR A 166 7.67 -10.07 20.63
N GLU A 167 6.61 -9.60 21.29
CA GLU A 167 5.44 -9.04 20.61
C GLU A 167 5.80 -7.80 19.77
N VAL A 168 6.71 -6.98 20.30
CA VAL A 168 7.22 -5.76 19.68
C VAL A 168 8.07 -6.10 18.46
N GLU A 169 8.97 -7.08 18.60
CA GLU A 169 9.76 -7.62 17.48
C GLU A 169 8.86 -8.08 16.35
N GLU A 170 7.91 -8.97 16.66
CA GLU A 170 7.03 -9.59 15.67
C GLU A 170 6.21 -8.53 14.91
N GLU A 171 5.66 -7.55 15.63
CA GLU A 171 4.88 -6.49 15.02
C GLU A 171 5.73 -5.55 14.15
N LEU A 172 6.89 -5.12 14.65
CA LEU A 172 7.83 -4.30 13.87
C LEU A 172 8.20 -5.00 12.56
N ARG A 173 8.55 -6.29 12.63
CA ARG A 173 8.91 -7.10 11.45
C ARG A 173 7.74 -7.19 10.50
N ARG A 174 6.54 -7.54 10.98
CA ARG A 174 5.34 -7.66 10.15
C ARG A 174 5.02 -6.36 9.41
N LEU A 175 5.02 -5.22 10.11
CA LEU A 175 4.73 -3.92 9.52
C LEU A 175 5.82 -3.47 8.54
N ALA A 176 7.09 -3.66 8.88
CA ALA A 176 8.21 -3.33 8.00
C ALA A 176 8.23 -4.16 6.72
N MET A 177 8.02 -5.47 6.84
CA MET A 177 7.87 -6.35 5.69
C MET A 177 6.66 -5.95 4.84
N ALA A 178 5.51 -5.65 5.45
CA ALA A 178 4.32 -5.19 4.72
C ALA A 178 4.61 -3.90 3.92
N ASN A 179 5.27 -2.93 4.54
CA ASN A 179 5.59 -1.66 3.93
C ASN A 179 6.60 -1.79 2.77
N LEU A 180 7.67 -2.58 2.96
CA LEU A 180 8.65 -2.85 1.91
C LEU A 180 8.04 -3.65 0.74
N SER A 181 7.01 -4.46 1.03
CA SER A 181 6.47 -5.43 0.09
C SER A 181 5.32 -4.95 -0.81
N GLY A 182 4.76 -3.72 -0.70
CA GLY A 182 3.57 -3.46 -1.52
C GLY A 182 2.97 -2.06 -1.67
N LEU A 183 3.02 -1.49 -2.89
CA LEU A 183 1.90 -0.82 -3.60
C LEU A 183 2.26 -0.46 -5.07
N GLY A 184 3.55 -0.26 -5.39
CA GLY A 184 3.99 -0.04 -6.78
C GLY A 184 3.68 -1.21 -7.72
N GLY A 185 3.82 -2.46 -7.24
CA GLY A 185 3.40 -3.65 -7.98
C GLY A 185 1.87 -3.77 -8.12
N ALA A 186 1.11 -3.37 -7.09
CA ALA A 186 -0.36 -3.46 -7.13
C ALA A 186 -0.95 -2.54 -8.21
N ARG A 187 -0.41 -1.32 -8.38
CA ARG A 187 -0.86 -0.37 -9.41
C ARG A 187 -0.53 -0.84 -10.82
N THR A 188 0.68 -1.35 -11.05
CA THR A 188 1.09 -1.89 -12.36
C THR A 188 0.22 -3.09 -12.74
N LEU A 189 -0.08 -3.96 -11.78
CA LEU A 189 -0.93 -5.13 -11.99
C LEU A 189 -2.40 -4.75 -12.18
N PHE A 190 -2.91 -3.79 -11.41
CA PHE A 190 -4.28 -3.30 -11.59
C PHE A 190 -4.47 -2.60 -12.93
N GLY A 191 -3.46 -1.89 -13.43
CA GLY A 191 -3.47 -1.32 -14.79
C GLY A 191 -3.59 -2.40 -15.86
N ALA A 192 -2.86 -3.51 -15.72
CA ALA A 192 -2.98 -4.66 -16.62
C ALA A 192 -4.36 -5.32 -16.53
N ILE A 193 -4.88 -5.55 -15.32
CA ILE A 193 -6.24 -6.07 -15.06
C ILE A 193 -7.30 -5.18 -15.73
N THR A 194 -7.18 -3.86 -15.59
CA THR A 194 -8.13 -2.90 -16.18
C THR A 194 -8.09 -2.93 -17.70
N ALA A 195 -6.89 -3.04 -18.29
CA ALA A 195 -6.74 -3.19 -19.73
C ALA A 195 -7.38 -4.50 -20.24
N GLY A 196 -7.16 -5.62 -19.55
CA GLY A 196 -7.78 -6.91 -19.87
C GLY A 196 -9.31 -6.89 -19.71
N ALA A 197 -9.83 -6.17 -18.72
CA ALA A 197 -11.26 -6.05 -18.46
C ALA A 197 -12.02 -5.34 -19.61
N SER A 198 -11.32 -4.69 -20.55
CA SER A 198 -11.93 -4.16 -21.78
C SER A 198 -12.64 -5.24 -22.63
N MET A 199 -12.28 -6.51 -22.46
CA MET A 199 -12.92 -7.65 -23.12
C MET A 199 -14.35 -7.90 -22.61
N LEU A 200 -14.65 -7.49 -21.37
CA LEU A 200 -15.94 -7.72 -20.73
C LEU A 200 -17.00 -6.73 -21.23
N PRO A 201 -18.29 -7.10 -21.17
CA PRO A 201 -19.38 -6.17 -21.49
C PRO A 201 -19.29 -4.89 -20.65
N ALA A 202 -19.46 -3.73 -21.29
CA ALA A 202 -19.29 -2.44 -20.64
C ALA A 202 -20.11 -2.28 -19.35
N ALA A 203 -21.31 -2.87 -19.30
CA ALA A 203 -22.20 -2.84 -18.14
C ALA A 203 -21.73 -3.70 -16.94
N ALA A 204 -20.85 -4.70 -17.17
CA ALA A 204 -20.35 -5.58 -16.11
C ALA A 204 -18.95 -5.18 -15.61
N ARG A 205 -18.20 -4.40 -16.39
CA ARG A 205 -16.82 -3.98 -16.05
C ARG A 205 -16.69 -3.29 -14.69
N PRO A 206 -17.55 -2.30 -14.33
CA PRO A 206 -17.34 -1.54 -13.10
C PRO A 206 -17.39 -2.42 -11.85
N ARG A 207 -18.38 -3.31 -11.77
CA ARG A 207 -18.57 -4.23 -10.64
C ARG A 207 -17.39 -5.18 -10.46
N TRP A 208 -16.95 -5.84 -11.52
CA TRP A 208 -15.85 -6.80 -11.42
C TRP A 208 -14.50 -6.14 -11.14
N LEU A 209 -14.26 -4.96 -11.71
CA LEU A 209 -13.05 -4.18 -11.41
C LEU A 209 -12.98 -3.74 -9.95
N GLU A 210 -14.13 -3.42 -9.35
CA GLU A 210 -14.24 -3.10 -7.93
C GLU A 210 -13.93 -4.32 -7.05
N GLU A 211 -14.56 -5.47 -7.33
CA GLU A 211 -14.34 -6.73 -6.60
C GLU A 211 -12.86 -7.17 -6.67
N TRP A 212 -12.22 -7.12 -7.84
CA TRP A 212 -10.82 -7.52 -7.99
C TRP A 212 -9.82 -6.51 -7.43
N LEU A 213 -10.14 -5.21 -7.43
CA LEU A 213 -9.33 -4.22 -6.74
C LEU A 213 -9.33 -4.49 -5.23
N GLY A 214 -10.50 -4.81 -4.66
CA GLY A 214 -10.65 -5.18 -3.26
C GLY A 214 -9.78 -6.38 -2.89
N GLU A 215 -9.85 -7.46 -3.67
CA GLU A 215 -9.03 -8.65 -3.46
C GLU A 215 -7.52 -8.38 -3.67
N LEU A 216 -7.14 -7.60 -4.68
CA LEU A 216 -5.73 -7.27 -4.93
C LEU A 216 -5.09 -6.49 -3.77
N LEU A 217 -5.88 -5.63 -3.10
CA LEU A 217 -5.38 -4.79 -2.00
C LEU A 217 -5.29 -5.55 -0.68
N THR A 218 -6.16 -6.53 -0.44
CA THR A 218 -6.13 -7.36 0.78
C THR A 218 -5.06 -8.45 0.74
N LEU A 219 -4.58 -8.81 -0.46
CA LEU A 219 -3.52 -9.81 -0.60
C LEU A 219 -2.17 -9.34 -0.02
N PRO A 220 -1.51 -10.16 0.82
CA PRO A 220 -0.25 -9.82 1.46
C PRO A 220 0.92 -9.90 0.46
N GLY A 221 1.52 -8.74 0.15
CA GLY A 221 2.77 -8.62 -0.61
C GLY A 221 2.65 -8.69 -2.14
N GLY A 222 3.71 -8.27 -2.85
CA GLY A 222 3.72 -8.11 -4.31
C GLY A 222 3.52 -9.38 -5.15
N ARG A 223 3.97 -10.56 -4.70
CA ARG A 223 3.86 -11.83 -5.45
C ARG A 223 2.45 -12.43 -5.43
N ALA A 224 1.75 -12.32 -4.30
CA ALA A 224 0.35 -12.72 -4.18
C ALA A 224 -0.51 -11.90 -5.15
N ARG A 225 -0.25 -10.58 -5.20
CA ARG A 225 -0.86 -9.65 -6.15
C ARG A 225 -0.58 -10.01 -7.61
N LEU A 226 0.65 -10.41 -7.95
CA LEU A 226 1.04 -10.80 -9.31
C LEU A 226 0.33 -12.09 -9.79
N ARG A 227 0.30 -13.14 -8.96
CA ARG A 227 -0.40 -14.39 -9.30
C ARG A 227 -1.90 -14.20 -9.49
N PHE A 228 -2.52 -13.42 -8.60
CA PHE A 228 -3.92 -13.06 -8.69
C PHE A 228 -4.22 -12.34 -10.02
N ALA A 229 -3.41 -11.33 -10.38
CA ALA A 229 -3.56 -10.61 -11.64
C ALA A 229 -3.42 -11.50 -12.88
N LEU A 230 -2.45 -12.42 -12.91
CA LEU A 230 -2.22 -13.32 -14.04
C LEU A 230 -3.35 -14.35 -14.22
N TRP A 231 -3.81 -14.98 -13.13
CA TRP A 231 -4.93 -15.91 -13.16
C TRP A 231 -6.20 -15.22 -13.65
N LEU A 232 -6.45 -14.01 -13.15
CA LEU A 232 -7.60 -13.22 -13.51
C LEU A 232 -7.59 -12.85 -15.00
N LEU A 233 -6.47 -12.33 -15.51
CA LEU A 233 -6.29 -11.97 -16.92
C LEU A 233 -6.50 -13.16 -17.87
N ALA A 234 -6.03 -14.36 -17.51
CA ALA A 234 -6.23 -15.57 -18.30
C ALA A 234 -7.70 -16.02 -18.34
N GLY A 235 -8.48 -15.79 -17.27
CA GLY A 235 -9.89 -16.15 -17.18
C GLY A 235 -10.86 -15.15 -17.83
N MET A 236 -10.44 -13.91 -18.06
CA MET A 236 -11.30 -12.84 -18.60
C MET A 236 -11.97 -13.13 -19.94
N PRO A 237 -11.33 -13.79 -20.93
CA PRO A 237 -11.98 -14.10 -22.21
C PRO A 237 -13.20 -15.02 -22.06
N ARG A 238 -13.06 -16.12 -21.30
CA ARG A 238 -14.14 -17.07 -21.00
C ARG A 238 -15.28 -16.40 -20.25
N MET A 239 -14.94 -15.57 -19.26
CA MET A 239 -15.91 -14.81 -18.50
C MET A 239 -16.67 -13.80 -19.39
N ALA A 240 -15.98 -13.13 -20.30
CA ALA A 240 -16.62 -12.22 -21.27
C ALA A 240 -17.61 -12.95 -22.19
N LEU A 241 -17.28 -14.15 -22.68
CA LEU A 241 -18.20 -14.97 -23.48
C LEU A 241 -19.44 -15.38 -22.67
N THR A 242 -19.24 -15.79 -21.41
CA THR A 242 -20.32 -16.20 -20.52
C THR A 242 -21.28 -15.06 -20.25
N LEU A 243 -20.76 -13.89 -19.88
CA LEU A 243 -21.55 -12.68 -19.63
C LEU A 243 -22.29 -12.20 -20.88
N ARG A 244 -21.67 -12.28 -22.07
CA ARG A 244 -22.32 -11.92 -23.33
C ARG A 244 -23.46 -12.87 -23.70
N ARG A 245 -23.31 -14.18 -23.48
CA ARG A 245 -24.38 -15.17 -23.70
C ARG A 245 -25.56 -14.94 -22.75
N GLN A 246 -25.28 -14.68 -21.47
CA GLN A 246 -26.32 -14.34 -20.48
C GLN A 246 -27.05 -13.04 -20.84
N ALA A 247 -26.33 -12.01 -21.30
CA ALA A 247 -26.92 -10.76 -21.77
C ALA A 247 -27.77 -10.95 -23.05
N ALA A 248 -27.39 -11.88 -23.94
CA ALA A 248 -28.17 -12.20 -25.14
C ALA A 248 -29.47 -12.93 -24.82
N LEU A 249 -29.45 -13.87 -23.87
CA LEU A 249 -30.64 -14.60 -23.41
C LEU A 249 -31.66 -13.67 -22.74
N THR A 250 -31.19 -12.75 -21.89
CA THR A 250 -32.04 -11.76 -21.21
C THR A 250 -32.62 -10.69 -22.16
N ARG A 251 -31.88 -10.29 -23.22
CA ARG A 251 -32.41 -9.41 -24.26
C ARG A 251 -33.35 -10.12 -25.23
N GLY A 252 -33.08 -11.38 -25.59
CA GLY A 252 -33.97 -12.19 -26.42
C GLY A 252 -35.36 -12.36 -25.78
N GLY A 253 -35.42 -12.53 -24.46
CA GLY A 253 -36.68 -12.55 -23.71
C GLY A 253 -37.42 -11.21 -23.66
N ARG A 254 -36.71 -10.06 -23.65
CA ARG A 254 -37.32 -8.71 -23.63
C ARG A 254 -37.70 -8.18 -25.01
N ALA A 255 -36.92 -8.47 -26.05
CA ALA A 255 -37.19 -8.05 -27.44
C ALA A 255 -38.33 -8.88 -28.08
N ALA A 256 -38.54 -10.11 -27.63
CA ALA A 256 -39.69 -10.91 -28.06
C ALA A 256 -41.05 -10.34 -27.60
N VAL A 257 -41.07 -9.41 -26.64
CA VAL A 257 -42.31 -8.85 -26.06
C VAL A 257 -42.67 -7.46 -26.62
N ARG A 258 -41.76 -6.73 -27.27
CA ARG A 258 -42.04 -5.37 -27.76
C ARG A 258 -41.63 -5.20 -29.23
N ASP A 259 -42.63 -5.41 -30.06
CA ASP A 259 -42.80 -4.90 -31.43
C ASP A 259 -42.27 -5.74 -32.60
N ARG A 260 -43.18 -6.60 -33.09
CA ARG A 260 -43.33 -6.90 -34.52
C ARG A 260 -44.01 -5.69 -35.19
N ARG A 261 -43.25 -4.78 -35.80
CA ARG A 261 -43.57 -4.14 -37.11
C ARG A 261 -42.49 -3.12 -37.53
N THR A 262 -41.90 -3.43 -38.70
CA THR A 262 -41.18 -2.56 -39.65
C THR A 262 -39.92 -1.81 -39.20
N ALA A 263 -38.76 -2.23 -39.71
CA ALA A 263 -37.56 -1.40 -39.81
C ALA A 263 -36.81 -1.66 -41.14
N PRO A 264 -36.28 -0.63 -41.82
CA PRO A 264 -35.65 -0.75 -43.14
C PRO A 264 -34.14 -1.07 -43.10
N ALA A 265 -33.67 -1.67 -44.19
CA ALA A 265 -32.30 -2.08 -44.46
C ALA A 265 -31.40 -0.89 -44.85
N GLY A 266 -30.41 -0.56 -44.01
CA GLY A 266 -29.41 0.48 -44.34
C GLY A 266 -28.12 0.46 -43.52
N ARG A 267 -28.09 -0.16 -42.33
CA ARG A 267 -26.89 -0.15 -41.45
C ARG A 267 -25.95 -1.36 -41.59
N ALA A 268 -26.40 -2.47 -42.19
CA ALA A 268 -25.60 -3.70 -42.32
C ALA A 268 -24.48 -3.63 -43.38
N ALA A 269 -24.67 -2.84 -44.45
CA ALA A 269 -23.69 -2.72 -45.53
C ALA A 269 -22.42 -1.93 -45.14
N ALA A 270 -22.50 -1.05 -44.14
CA ALA A 270 -21.35 -0.26 -43.66
C ALA A 270 -20.38 -1.07 -42.78
N ALA A 271 -20.90 -1.98 -41.95
CA ALA A 271 -20.11 -2.83 -41.07
C ALA A 271 -19.32 -3.91 -41.83
N GLY A 272 -19.93 -4.49 -42.89
CA GLY A 272 -19.26 -5.49 -43.73
C GLY A 272 -18.00 -4.94 -44.42
N ARG A 273 -18.05 -3.70 -44.92
CA ARG A 273 -16.91 -3.04 -45.59
C ARG A 273 -15.74 -2.71 -44.66
N ALA A 274 -16.01 -2.48 -43.37
CA ALA A 274 -14.96 -2.21 -42.37
C ALA A 274 -14.18 -3.47 -41.99
N ALA A 275 -14.88 -4.60 -41.83
CA ALA A 275 -14.27 -5.90 -41.51
C ALA A 275 -13.34 -6.40 -42.64
N THR A 276 -13.75 -6.24 -43.91
CA THR A 276 -12.93 -6.67 -45.05
C THR A 276 -11.66 -5.82 -45.23
N ARG A 277 -11.68 -4.54 -44.79
CA ARG A 277 -10.49 -3.66 -44.82
C ARG A 277 -9.48 -4.01 -43.73
N CYS A 278 -9.94 -4.35 -42.52
CA CYS A 278 -9.06 -4.83 -41.45
C CYS A 278 -8.36 -6.14 -41.83
N LEU A 279 -9.10 -7.11 -42.40
CA LEU A 279 -8.51 -8.39 -42.81
C LEU A 279 -7.43 -8.23 -43.88
N ARG A 280 -7.67 -7.36 -44.87
CA ARG A 280 -6.70 -7.03 -45.94
C ARG A 280 -5.48 -6.27 -45.44
N TRP A 281 -5.59 -5.58 -44.32
CA TRP A 281 -4.49 -4.86 -43.68
C TRP A 281 -3.61 -5.83 -42.88
N VAL A 282 -4.21 -6.72 -42.08
CA VAL A 282 -3.48 -7.75 -41.31
C VAL A 282 -2.61 -8.63 -42.22
N VAL A 283 -3.14 -9.03 -43.38
CA VAL A 283 -2.39 -9.85 -44.37
C VAL A 283 -1.22 -9.08 -45.02
N ARG A 284 -1.23 -7.74 -45.00
CA ARG A 284 -0.17 -6.89 -45.56
C ARG A 284 0.87 -6.43 -44.53
N SER A 285 0.68 -6.73 -43.25
CA SER A 285 1.58 -6.31 -42.17
C SER A 285 2.88 -7.11 -42.15
N ASP A 286 4.02 -6.45 -41.90
CA ASP A 286 5.36 -7.09 -41.91
C ASP A 286 5.51 -8.14 -40.79
N LEU A 287 5.61 -9.42 -41.20
CA LEU A 287 5.60 -10.63 -40.36
C LEU A 287 6.73 -10.65 -39.32
N ARG A 288 7.85 -9.94 -39.54
CA ARG A 288 8.99 -9.91 -38.61
C ARG A 288 8.64 -9.26 -37.27
N THR A 289 7.70 -8.32 -37.25
CA THR A 289 7.23 -7.64 -36.02
C THR A 289 6.47 -8.60 -35.10
N TRP A 290 5.86 -9.64 -35.70
CA TRP A 290 4.99 -10.58 -35.00
C TRP A 290 5.72 -11.83 -34.53
N ALA A 291 6.92 -12.12 -35.05
CA ALA A 291 7.62 -13.37 -34.81
C ALA A 291 7.83 -13.69 -33.31
N LEU A 292 8.05 -12.67 -32.47
CA LEU A 292 8.21 -12.84 -31.02
C LEU A 292 6.89 -13.11 -30.27
N LEU A 293 5.77 -12.63 -30.80
CA LEU A 293 4.44 -12.75 -30.19
C LEU A 293 3.56 -13.82 -30.85
N ALA A 294 3.98 -14.33 -32.01
CA ALA A 294 3.28 -15.33 -32.81
C ALA A 294 3.04 -16.66 -32.08
N PRO A 295 3.97 -17.19 -31.24
CA PRO A 295 3.71 -18.44 -30.51
C PRO A 295 2.61 -18.25 -29.47
N LEU A 296 2.62 -17.11 -28.77
CA LEU A 296 1.62 -16.78 -27.75
C LEU A 296 0.25 -16.56 -28.38
N LEU A 297 0.19 -15.78 -29.47
CA LEU A 297 -1.04 -15.53 -30.21
C LEU A 297 -1.58 -16.81 -30.85
N GLY A 298 -0.70 -17.64 -31.41
CA GLY A 298 -1.07 -18.93 -32.00
C GLY A 298 -1.65 -19.90 -30.97
N TRP A 299 -1.01 -20.00 -29.80
CA TRP A 299 -1.54 -20.81 -28.70
C TRP A 299 -2.91 -20.30 -28.23
N LEU A 300 -3.06 -18.98 -28.03
CA LEU A 300 -4.32 -18.36 -27.59
C LEU A 300 -5.46 -18.61 -28.59
N VAL A 301 -5.14 -18.59 -29.89
CA VAL A 301 -6.10 -18.83 -30.97
C VAL A 301 -6.46 -20.31 -31.07
N LEU A 302 -5.50 -21.22 -30.94
CA LEU A 302 -5.75 -22.66 -31.00
C LEU A 302 -6.53 -23.18 -29.78
N ASP A 303 -6.20 -22.68 -28.59
CA ASP A 303 -6.92 -22.99 -27.36
C ASP A 303 -8.38 -22.50 -27.44
N ALA A 304 -8.58 -21.26 -27.91
CA ALA A 304 -9.92 -20.74 -28.18
C ALA A 304 -10.67 -21.53 -29.28
N ALA A 305 -9.95 -22.00 -30.32
CA ALA A 305 -10.52 -22.76 -31.43
C ALA A 305 -10.95 -24.18 -31.02
N ALA A 306 -10.27 -24.80 -30.05
CA ALA A 306 -10.61 -26.13 -29.54
C ALA A 306 -12.02 -26.18 -28.93
N GLU A 307 -12.51 -25.06 -28.40
CA GLU A 307 -13.89 -24.95 -27.96
C GLU A 307 -14.82 -24.39 -29.05
N ARG A 308 -14.47 -23.28 -29.73
CA ARG A 308 -15.26 -22.70 -30.86
C ARG A 308 -14.43 -21.88 -31.84
N VAL A 309 -14.51 -22.22 -33.12
CA VAL A 309 -13.78 -21.57 -34.22
C VAL A 309 -14.09 -20.06 -34.36
N THR A 310 -15.29 -19.61 -34.00
CA THR A 310 -15.67 -18.17 -34.08
C THR A 310 -14.89 -17.29 -33.10
N ASP A 311 -14.48 -17.83 -31.96
CA ASP A 311 -13.79 -17.06 -30.91
C ASP A 311 -12.30 -16.89 -31.26
N ALA A 312 -11.72 -17.90 -31.88
CA ALA A 312 -10.39 -17.83 -32.52
C ALA A 312 -10.33 -16.73 -33.60
N VAL A 313 -11.36 -16.60 -34.43
CA VAL A 313 -11.44 -15.57 -35.49
C VAL A 313 -11.47 -14.15 -34.92
N VAL A 314 -12.16 -13.93 -33.80
CA VAL A 314 -12.21 -12.60 -33.15
C VAL A 314 -10.81 -12.19 -32.66
N ILE A 315 -10.09 -13.10 -32.00
CA ILE A 315 -8.74 -12.86 -31.48
C ILE A 315 -7.77 -12.50 -32.61
N VAL A 316 -7.82 -13.24 -33.73
CA VAL A 316 -7.00 -12.99 -34.92
C VAL A 316 -7.27 -11.61 -35.53
N ILE A 317 -8.52 -11.10 -35.45
CA ILE A 317 -8.91 -9.82 -36.05
C ILE A 317 -8.58 -8.63 -35.16
N THR A 318 -8.76 -8.74 -33.84
CA THR A 318 -8.71 -7.56 -32.95
C THR A 318 -7.35 -7.29 -32.35
N VAL A 319 -6.54 -8.32 -32.12
CA VAL A 319 -5.28 -8.16 -31.37
C VAL A 319 -4.16 -7.54 -32.22
N PRO A 320 -3.97 -7.92 -33.50
CA PRO A 320 -2.91 -7.34 -34.31
C PRO A 320 -3.01 -5.82 -34.59
N PRO A 321 -4.19 -5.23 -34.88
CA PRO A 321 -4.30 -3.79 -35.10
C PRO A 321 -3.92 -2.93 -33.89
N VAL A 322 -4.30 -3.38 -32.69
CA VAL A 322 -4.04 -2.66 -31.43
C VAL A 322 -2.55 -2.67 -31.10
N LEU A 323 -1.90 -3.82 -31.23
CA LEU A 323 -0.46 -3.97 -30.98
C LEU A 323 0.38 -3.19 -32.00
N ALA A 324 -0.01 -3.17 -33.27
CA ALA A 324 0.69 -2.39 -34.29
C ALA A 324 0.60 -0.88 -34.04
N ALA A 325 -0.56 -0.38 -33.61
CA ALA A 325 -0.73 1.03 -33.27
C ALA A 325 0.19 1.44 -32.11
N ALA A 326 0.33 0.55 -31.10
CA ALA A 326 1.24 0.75 -29.99
C ALA A 326 2.71 0.77 -30.44
N VAL A 327 3.14 -0.18 -31.28
CA VAL A 327 4.51 -0.21 -31.82
C VAL A 327 4.81 1.01 -32.68
N HIS A 328 3.84 1.48 -33.49
CA HIS A 328 4.04 2.65 -34.34
C HIS A 328 4.16 3.94 -33.53
N ALA A 329 3.36 4.08 -32.47
CA ALA A 329 3.46 5.19 -31.52
C ALA A 329 4.80 5.20 -30.77
N ILE A 330 5.34 4.03 -30.43
CA ILE A 330 6.67 3.89 -29.82
C ILE A 330 7.77 4.29 -30.80
N ARG A 331 7.70 3.84 -32.06
CA ARG A 331 8.67 4.22 -33.11
C ARG A 331 8.63 5.72 -33.43
N ALA A 332 7.45 6.34 -33.48
CA ALA A 332 7.33 7.78 -33.71
C ALA A 332 8.02 8.59 -32.59
N ARG A 333 7.86 8.17 -31.34
CA ARG A 333 8.55 8.77 -30.18
C ARG A 333 10.06 8.60 -30.17
N ILE A 334 10.56 7.54 -30.79
CA ILE A 334 12.01 7.29 -30.90
C ILE A 334 12.58 8.00 -32.14
N GLY A 335 11.79 8.19 -33.20
CA GLY A 335 12.18 8.86 -34.45
C GLY A 335 12.18 10.40 -34.42
N ASP A 336 11.45 11.03 -33.50
CA ASP A 336 11.50 12.50 -33.28
C ASP A 336 12.83 12.99 -32.66
N GLY A 337 13.75 12.08 -32.33
CA GLY A 337 15.10 12.40 -31.83
C GLY A 337 16.17 12.61 -32.91
N ASP A 338 15.86 12.40 -34.20
CA ASP A 338 16.84 12.40 -35.28
C ASP A 338 16.31 13.21 -36.49
N GLY A 339 16.44 14.55 -36.42
CA GLY A 339 15.94 15.44 -37.47
C GLY A 339 16.50 16.86 -37.43
N ARG A 340 17.55 17.07 -38.27
CA ARG A 340 18.32 18.30 -38.56
C ARG A 340 19.46 18.55 -37.56
N GLY A 341 20.72 18.48 -37.96
CA GLY A 341 21.29 19.04 -39.18
C GLY A 341 21.80 20.43 -38.86
#